data_AF-A0A7V4L8G1-F1
#
_entry.id   AF-A0A7V4L8G1-F1
#
_cell.length_a   1.000
_cell.length_b   1.000
_cell.length_c   1.000
_cell.angle_alpha   90.00
_cell.angle_beta   90.00
_cell.angle_gamma   90.00
#
_symmetry.space_group_name_H-M   'P 1'
#
loop_
_entity.id
_entity.type
_entity.pdbx_description
1 polymer ?
#
loop_
_entity_poly.entity_id
_entity_poly.type
_entity_poly.pdbx_seq_one_letter_code
_entity_poly.pdbx_strand_id
1 'polypeptide(L)' 'MDDFHCSFCQKRRREVRKLISGPRVFICDECVALC' A
#
# COMPACT_ATOMS: atom_id res chain seq x y z
N MET A 1 1.09 11.68 13.01
CA MET A 1 0.20 10.57 12.62
C MET A 1 0.86 9.90 11.44
N ASP A 2 1.39 8.69 11.63
CA ASP A 2 2.15 7.96 10.60
C ASP A 2 1.18 7.47 9.52
N ASP A 3 1.23 8.10 8.35
CA ASP A 3 0.38 7.77 7.22
C ASP A 3 1.08 6.72 6.35
N PHE A 4 0.77 5.45 6.63
CA PHE A 4 1.29 4.33 5.82
C PHE A 4 0.72 4.40 4.41
N HIS A 5 1.60 4.51 3.43
CA HIS A 5 1.29 4.62 2.02
C HIS A 5 1.94 3.47 1.24
N CYS A 6 1.30 3.07 0.15
CA CYS A 6 1.85 2.10 -0.78
C CYS A 6 3.12 2.67 -1.44
N SER A 7 4.22 1.92 -1.41
CA SER A 7 5.49 2.33 -2.01
C SER A 7 5.42 2.47 -3.54
N PHE A 8 4.44 1.85 -4.19
CA PHE A 8 4.29 1.83 -5.65
C PHE A 8 3.37 2.93 -6.17
N CYS A 9 2.13 3.02 -5.66
CA CYS A 9 1.14 3.98 -6.13
C CYS A 9 0.98 5.20 -5.21
N GLN A 10 1.69 5.25 -4.08
CA GLN A 10 1.64 6.33 -3.08
C GLN A 10 0.25 6.55 -2.44
N LYS A 11 -0.71 5.66 -2.67
CA LYS A 11 -2.01 5.70 -2.00
C LYS A 11 -1.88 5.36 -0.52
N ARG A 12 -2.62 6.09 0.30
CA ARG A 12 -2.67 5.90 1.75
C ARG A 12 -3.48 4.66 2.12
N ARG A 13 -3.28 4.12 3.32
CA ARG A 13 -4.10 3.01 3.86
C ARG A 13 -5.61 3.25 3.77
N ARG A 14 -6.07 4.50 3.85
CA ARG A 14 -7.50 4.87 3.75
C ARG A 14 -8.06 4.89 2.31
N GLU A 15 -7.18 4.91 1.31
CA GLU A 15 -7.56 5.01 -0.11
C GLU A 15 -7.59 3.64 -0.80
N VAL A 16 -7.09 2.60 -0.13
CA VAL A 16 -7.00 1.24 -0.67
C VAL A 16 -7.80 0.27 0.18
N ARG A 17 -8.31 -0.79 -0.43
CA ARG A 17 -9.07 -1.81 0.29
C ARG A 17 -8.17 -2.62 1.22
N LYS A 18 -6.95 -2.91 0.79
CA LYS A 18 -5.95 -3.62 1.59
C LYS A 18 -4.57 -3.03 1.36
N LEU A 19 -3.88 -2.71 2.46
CA LEU A 19 -2.46 -2.35 2.46
C LEU A 19 -1.69 -3.45 3.19
N ILE A 20 -0.73 -4.06 2.51
CA ILE A 20 0.10 -5.15 2.99
C ILE A 20 1.43 -4.57 3.45
N SER A 21 1.79 -4.81 4.71
CA SER A 21 3.07 -4.40 5.30
C SER A 21 4.08 -5.54 5.25
N GLY A 22 5.13 -5.39 4.45
CA GLY A 22 6.32 -6.24 4.48
C GLY A 22 7.42 -5.64 5.38
N PRO A 23 8.56 -6.33 5.55
CA PRO A 23 9.65 -5.90 6.43
C PRO A 23 10.23 -4.52 6.11
N ARG A 24 10.14 -4.08 4.84
CA ARG A 24 10.66 -2.78 4.36
C ARG A 24 9.81 -2.13 3.26
N VAL A 25 8.64 -2.69 2.94
CA VAL A 25 7.83 -2.24 1.81
C VAL A 25 6.36 -2.31 2.16
N PHE A 26 5.59 -1.33 1.69
CA PHE A 26 4.14 -1.33 1.77
C PHE A 26 3.58 -1.47 0.36
N ILE A 27 2.71 -2.47 0.15
CA ILE A 27 2.08 -2.70 -1.16
C ILE A 27 0.58 -2.85 -0.99
N CYS A 28 -0.22 -2.20 -1.83
CA CYS A 28 -1.68 -2.31 -1.79
C CYS A 28 -2.20 -3.41 -2.73
N ASP A 29 -3.45 -3.84 -2.53
CA ASP A 29 -4.06 -4.88 -3.37
C ASP A 29 -4.15 -4.48 -4.84
N GLU A 30 -4.37 -3.21 -5.15
CA GLU A 30 -4.38 -2.73 -6.55
C GLU A 30 -3.03 -2.95 -7.21
N CYS A 31 -1.92 -2.62 -6.55
CA CYS A 31 -0.59 -2.86 -7.09
C CYS A 31 -0.26 -4.34 -7.23
N VAL A 32 -0.79 -5.19 -6.33
CA VAL A 32 -0.67 -6.65 -6.45
C VAL A 32 -1.47 -7.17 -7.65
N ALA A 33 -2.66 -6.62 -7.91
CA ALA A 33 -3.53 -7.05 -9.02
C ALA A 33 -3.07 -6.55 -10.40
N LEU A 34 -2.21 -5.53 -10.44
CA LEU A 34 -1.62 -5.00 -11.67
C LEU A 34 -0.36 -5.77 -12.12
N CYS A 35 0.20 -6.62 -11.26
CA CYS A 35 1.27 -7.55 -11.59
C CYS A 35 0.68 -8.91 -12.01
#